data_AF-A0A386PSE7-F1
#
_entry.id   AF-A0A386PSE7-F1
#
_cell.length_a   1.000
_cell.length_b   1.000
_cell.length_c   1.000
_cell.angle_alpha   90.00
_cell.angle_beta   90.00
_cell.angle_gamma   90.00
#
_symmetry.space_group_name_H-M   'P 1'
#
loop_
_entity.id
_entity.type
_entity.pdbx_description
1 polymer ?
#
loop_
_entity_poly.entity_id
_entity_poly.type
_entity_poly.pdbx_seq_one_letter_code
_entity_poly.pdbx_strand_id
1 'polypeptide(L)'
;MLEQIFLVKQDVEKYRMLTVIKSLPPREVNLSNISSKLQFTYQKTYNIFQALLEDLAEVAPDIDPSDTKIESIDFTKIAIDTYRLFLVKNSVVFQAFNYGLTSANPSFENFSNEHFTSKSTLNRRMAKFRAFLKNFGLKISNSTLEIKGNEKNIRWMSYYVYWYIYHGQEWPFGLIQESSIDQIIGRTGITFNNPIVHFQFKYFLAISRIRLIKRNYIEDLPYYSDVFGDQTLGEDILTHEDYPIVPVSALDNENKLVNLFRKTAFQPSDKAFEEPINANAESTLSSMRSFITL
;
A
#
# COMPACT_ATOMS: atom_id res chain seq x y z
N MET A 1 2.87 -10.75 6.01
CA MET A 1 3.78 -9.87 5.25
C MET A 1 3.29 -9.78 3.82
N LEU A 2 3.01 -8.58 3.31
CA LEU A 2 2.45 -8.38 1.96
C LEU A 2 3.40 -8.85 0.85
N GLU A 3 4.69 -8.96 1.13
CA GLU A 3 5.72 -9.54 0.25
C GLU A 3 5.34 -10.96 -0.13
N GLN A 4 4.81 -11.76 0.80
CA GLN A 4 4.39 -13.13 0.49
C GLN A 4 3.14 -13.20 -0.40
N ILE A 5 2.40 -12.09 -0.47
CA ILE A 5 1.19 -11.93 -1.29
C ILE A 5 1.56 -11.44 -2.69
N PHE A 6 2.41 -10.42 -2.79
CA PHE A 6 2.78 -9.80 -4.07
C PHE A 6 3.97 -10.48 -4.75
N LEU A 7 4.98 -10.92 -4.01
CA LEU A 7 6.22 -11.43 -4.60
C LEU A 7 6.15 -12.94 -4.87
N VAL A 8 6.82 -13.36 -5.94
CA VAL A 8 7.07 -14.78 -6.17
C VAL A 8 8.12 -15.29 -5.17
N LYS A 9 8.19 -16.62 -5.01
CA LYS A 9 9.09 -17.25 -4.03
C LYS A 9 10.55 -16.78 -4.20
N GLN A 10 11.03 -16.67 -5.43
CA GLN A 10 12.40 -16.25 -5.72
C GLN A 10 12.70 -14.83 -5.20
N ASP A 11 11.80 -13.87 -5.44
CA ASP A 11 11.97 -12.49 -4.96
C ASP A 11 11.89 -12.39 -3.44
N VAL A 12 11.03 -13.18 -2.80
CA VAL A 12 11.01 -13.30 -1.33
C VAL A 12 12.34 -13.85 -0.81
N GLU A 13 12.94 -14.81 -1.50
CA GLU A 13 14.24 -15.38 -1.13
C GLU A 13 15.38 -14.36 -1.33
N LYS A 14 15.37 -13.58 -2.41
CA LYS A 14 16.33 -12.48 -2.62
C LYS A 14 16.21 -11.39 -1.55
N TYR A 15 14.98 -10.96 -1.25
CA TYR A 15 14.72 -9.98 -0.18
C TYR A 15 15.22 -10.47 1.19
N ARG A 16 14.95 -11.74 1.53
CA ARG A 16 15.46 -12.35 2.77
C ARG A 16 16.99 -12.43 2.78
N MET A 17 17.61 -12.75 1.65
CA MET A 17 19.07 -12.78 1.55
C MET A 17 19.69 -11.41 1.83
N LEU A 18 19.21 -10.34 1.20
CA LEU A 18 19.71 -8.98 1.48
C LEU A 18 19.53 -8.60 2.95
N THR A 19 18.38 -8.95 3.54
CA THR A 19 18.11 -8.71 4.97
C THR A 19 19.11 -9.43 5.86
N VAL A 20 19.44 -10.70 5.56
CA VAL A 20 20.44 -11.47 6.31
C VAL A 20 21.83 -10.86 6.13
N ILE A 21 22.24 -10.54 4.90
CA ILE A 21 23.53 -9.91 4.61
C ILE A 21 23.72 -8.66 5.48
N LYS A 22 22.73 -7.77 5.50
CA LYS A 22 22.79 -6.51 6.26
C LYS A 22 22.66 -6.68 7.78
N SER A 23 22.17 -7.83 8.25
CA SER A 23 22.10 -8.15 9.68
C SER A 23 23.39 -8.74 10.25
N LEU A 24 24.29 -9.23 9.38
CA LEU A 24 25.55 -9.84 9.79
C LEU A 24 26.63 -8.78 10.04
N PRO A 25 27.53 -8.99 11.02
CA PRO A 25 28.74 -8.19 11.13
C PRO A 25 29.57 -8.26 9.84
N PRO A 26 30.21 -7.16 9.37
CA PRO A 26 30.94 -7.15 8.09
C PRO A 26 31.95 -8.29 7.91
N ARG A 27 32.66 -8.65 8.99
CA ARG A 27 33.64 -9.76 9.03
C ARG A 27 33.04 -11.16 8.90
N GLU A 28 31.72 -11.30 9.05
CA GLU A 28 30.97 -12.57 8.96
C GLU A 28 30.16 -12.68 7.67
N VAL A 29 30.20 -11.68 6.78
CA VAL A 29 29.49 -11.68 5.50
C VAL A 29 30.22 -12.58 4.51
N ASN A 30 29.77 -13.83 4.42
CA ASN A 30 30.18 -14.78 3.37
C ASN A 30 29.05 -15.76 3.07
N LEU A 31 29.11 -16.41 1.89
CA LEU A 31 28.05 -17.31 1.42
C LEU A 31 27.82 -18.53 2.32
N SER A 32 28.84 -19.00 3.04
CA SER A 32 28.72 -20.14 3.96
C SER A 32 27.88 -19.76 5.19
N ASN A 33 28.14 -18.60 5.79
CA ASN A 33 27.37 -18.08 6.92
C ASN A 33 25.93 -17.75 6.50
N ILE A 34 25.76 -17.12 5.33
CA ILE A 34 24.44 -16.78 4.80
C ILE A 34 23.62 -18.03 4.50
N SER A 35 24.22 -19.06 3.88
CA SER A 35 23.52 -20.32 3.60
C SER A 35 23.04 -21.00 4.88
N SER A 36 23.87 -20.98 5.93
CA SER A 36 23.52 -21.52 7.25
C SER A 36 22.36 -20.75 7.90
N LYS A 37 22.38 -19.41 7.83
CA LYS A 37 21.31 -18.54 8.37
C LYS A 37 19.99 -18.68 7.61
N LEU A 38 20.04 -18.82 6.29
CA LEU A 38 18.87 -19.02 5.43
C LEU A 38 18.38 -20.48 5.39
N GLN A 39 19.16 -21.42 5.94
CA GLN A 39 18.94 -22.86 5.85
C GLN A 39 18.82 -23.34 4.39
N PHE A 40 19.66 -22.80 3.51
CA PHE A 40 19.75 -23.18 2.10
C PHE A 40 21.04 -23.94 1.82
N THR A 41 21.06 -24.70 0.72
CA THR A 41 22.33 -25.27 0.23
C THR A 41 23.25 -24.14 -0.25
N TYR A 42 24.56 -24.37 -0.23
CA TYR A 42 25.53 -23.41 -0.75
C TYR A 42 25.22 -23.03 -2.20
N GLN A 43 24.95 -24.02 -3.08
CA GLN A 43 24.62 -23.77 -4.48
C GLN A 43 23.37 -22.89 -4.65
N LYS A 44 22.30 -23.16 -3.89
CA LYS A 44 21.09 -22.34 -3.94
C LYS A 44 21.38 -20.91 -3.48
N THR A 45 22.18 -20.77 -2.42
CA THR A 45 22.60 -19.47 -1.89
C THR A 45 23.39 -18.69 -2.93
N TYR A 46 24.36 -19.33 -3.60
CA TYR A 46 25.11 -18.71 -4.68
C TYR A 46 24.20 -18.24 -5.83
N ASN A 47 23.26 -19.09 -6.28
CA ASN A 47 22.36 -18.73 -7.38
C ASN A 47 21.43 -17.55 -7.02
N ILE A 48 20.89 -17.53 -5.79
CA ILE A 48 20.07 -16.40 -5.31
C ILE A 48 20.93 -15.14 -5.22
N PHE A 49 22.17 -15.28 -4.76
CA PHE A 49 23.10 -14.17 -4.65
C PHE A 49 23.40 -13.55 -6.01
N GLN A 50 23.70 -14.34 -7.04
CA GLN A 50 23.89 -13.84 -8.40
C GLN A 50 22.65 -13.11 -8.93
N ALA A 51 21.46 -13.68 -8.75
CA ALA A 51 20.21 -13.04 -9.14
C ALA A 51 19.91 -11.75 -8.34
N LEU A 52 20.39 -11.66 -7.09
CA LEU A 52 20.33 -10.43 -6.30
C LEU A 52 21.27 -9.37 -6.89
N LEU A 53 22.48 -9.73 -7.32
CA LEU A 53 23.41 -8.78 -7.94
C LEU A 53 22.84 -8.19 -9.24
N GLU A 54 22.18 -9.02 -10.06
CA GLU A 54 21.48 -8.55 -11.26
C GLU A 54 20.45 -7.47 -10.95
N ASP A 55 19.61 -7.67 -9.92
CA ASP A 55 18.65 -6.64 -9.51
C ASP A 55 19.36 -5.39 -8.94
N LEU A 56 20.43 -5.57 -8.16
CA LEU A 56 21.13 -4.47 -7.50
C LEU A 56 21.85 -3.56 -8.50
N ALA A 57 22.26 -4.08 -9.66
CA ALA A 57 22.80 -3.25 -10.74
C ALA A 57 21.78 -2.21 -11.25
N GLU A 58 20.47 -2.50 -11.16
CA GLU A 58 19.42 -1.53 -11.51
C GLU A 58 19.09 -0.58 -10.35
N VAL A 59 19.11 -1.07 -9.11
CA VAL A 59 18.63 -0.32 -7.92
C VAL A 59 19.73 0.53 -7.27
N ALA A 60 20.99 0.13 -7.41
CA ALA A 60 22.15 0.78 -6.81
C ALA A 60 23.27 0.91 -7.86
N PRO A 61 23.19 1.91 -8.77
CA PRO A 61 24.17 2.11 -9.84
C PRO A 61 25.61 2.32 -9.37
N ASP A 62 25.78 2.70 -8.10
CA ASP A 62 27.10 2.89 -7.46
C ASP A 62 27.81 1.57 -7.14
N ILE A 63 27.16 0.43 -7.33
CA ILE A 63 27.77 -0.89 -7.22
C ILE A 63 28.33 -1.28 -8.57
N ASP A 64 29.61 -1.65 -8.61
CA ASP A 64 30.24 -2.15 -9.83
C ASP A 64 29.59 -3.48 -10.23
N PRO A 65 28.96 -3.60 -11.42
CA PRO A 65 28.35 -4.85 -11.87
C PRO A 65 29.36 -5.99 -12.05
N SER A 66 30.66 -5.68 -12.13
CA SER A 66 31.74 -6.67 -12.20
C SER A 66 32.12 -7.26 -10.84
N ASP A 67 31.67 -6.65 -9.73
CA ASP A 67 31.84 -7.18 -8.38
C ASP A 67 30.93 -8.38 -8.12
N THR A 68 31.43 -9.56 -8.47
CA THR A 68 30.71 -10.83 -8.29
C THR A 68 30.98 -11.49 -6.93
N LYS A 69 31.91 -10.93 -6.15
CA LYS A 69 32.27 -11.44 -4.83
C LYS A 69 31.51 -10.67 -3.75
N ILE A 70 30.87 -11.42 -2.85
CA ILE A 70 30.12 -10.82 -1.75
C ILE A 70 30.96 -9.90 -0.84
N GLU A 71 32.26 -10.17 -0.72
CA GLU A 71 33.18 -9.40 0.11
C GLU A 71 33.57 -8.05 -0.49
N SER A 72 33.46 -7.86 -1.81
CA SER A 72 33.79 -6.59 -2.47
C SER A 72 32.63 -5.61 -2.55
N ILE A 73 31.40 -6.07 -2.29
CA ILE A 73 30.20 -5.24 -2.38
C ILE A 73 29.93 -4.52 -1.07
N ASP A 74 29.82 -3.20 -1.13
CA ASP A 74 29.40 -2.38 -0.01
C ASP A 74 27.87 -2.35 0.14
N PHE A 75 27.33 -3.34 0.84
CA PHE A 75 25.89 -3.42 1.14
C PHE A 75 25.37 -2.31 2.06
N THR A 76 26.23 -1.46 2.64
CA THR A 76 25.78 -0.34 3.48
C THR A 76 25.06 0.72 2.66
N LYS A 77 25.46 0.89 1.40
CA LYS A 77 24.86 1.82 0.43
C LYS A 77 23.47 1.40 -0.08
N ILE A 78 23.06 0.17 0.20
CA ILE A 78 21.81 -0.40 -0.31
C ILE A 78 20.74 -0.34 0.78
N ALA A 79 19.72 0.51 0.62
CA ALA A 79 18.59 0.51 1.54
C ALA A 79 17.68 -0.71 1.30
N ILE A 80 17.37 -1.46 2.38
CA ILE A 80 16.51 -2.66 2.32
C ILE A 80 15.14 -2.29 1.76
N ASP A 81 14.58 -1.18 2.22
CA ASP A 81 13.23 -0.77 1.81
C ASP A 81 13.20 -0.31 0.35
N THR A 82 14.27 0.27 -0.19
CA THR A 82 14.37 0.62 -1.62
C THR A 82 14.40 -0.62 -2.49
N TYR A 83 15.21 -1.62 -2.12
CA TYR A 83 15.22 -2.90 -2.84
C TYR A 83 13.89 -3.64 -2.74
N ARG A 84 13.26 -3.62 -1.57
CA ARG A 84 11.91 -4.17 -1.37
C ARG A 84 10.89 -3.49 -2.27
N LEU A 85 10.90 -2.16 -2.33
CA LEU A 85 10.00 -1.39 -3.19
C LEU A 85 10.22 -1.73 -4.66
N PHE A 86 11.47 -1.85 -5.11
CA PHE A 86 11.82 -2.30 -6.47
C PHE A 86 11.19 -3.66 -6.79
N LEU A 87 11.38 -4.67 -5.92
CA LEU A 87 10.81 -6.00 -6.11
C LEU A 87 9.28 -5.96 -6.22
N VAL A 88 8.62 -5.18 -5.37
CA VAL A 88 7.15 -5.07 -5.38
C VAL A 88 6.66 -4.33 -6.61
N LYS A 89 7.31 -3.24 -7.03
CA LYS A 89 6.96 -2.50 -8.26
C LYS A 89 7.11 -3.38 -9.51
N ASN A 90 8.07 -4.29 -9.52
CA ASN A 90 8.27 -5.26 -10.60
C ASN A 90 7.38 -6.51 -10.51
N SER A 91 6.61 -6.68 -9.43
CA SER A 91 5.67 -7.79 -9.31
C SER A 91 4.46 -7.59 -10.21
N VAL A 92 4.18 -8.59 -11.06
CA VAL A 92 2.96 -8.63 -11.87
C VAL A 92 1.67 -8.58 -11.02
N VAL A 93 1.70 -9.08 -9.78
CA VAL A 93 0.52 -9.08 -8.90
C VAL A 93 0.25 -7.67 -8.41
N PHE A 94 1.29 -6.94 -8.04
CA PHE A 94 1.18 -5.54 -7.62
C PHE A 94 0.81 -4.63 -8.81
N GLN A 95 1.42 -4.85 -9.98
CA GLN A 95 1.06 -4.15 -11.20
C GLN A 95 -0.41 -4.39 -11.57
N ALA A 96 -0.93 -5.61 -11.44
CA ALA A 96 -2.35 -5.92 -11.67
C ALA A 96 -3.27 -5.19 -10.68
N PHE A 97 -2.88 -5.12 -9.40
CA PHE A 97 -3.60 -4.34 -8.39
C PHE A 97 -3.64 -2.85 -8.76
N ASN A 98 -2.47 -2.26 -9.03
CA ASN A 98 -2.34 -0.85 -9.39
C ASN A 98 -3.13 -0.52 -10.67
N TYR A 99 -3.05 -1.39 -11.68
CA TYR A 99 -3.78 -1.27 -12.94
C TYR A 99 -5.30 -1.30 -12.72
N GLY A 100 -5.80 -2.29 -11.98
CA GLY A 100 -7.24 -2.39 -11.69
C GLY A 100 -7.79 -1.19 -10.91
N LEU A 101 -6.96 -0.61 -10.03
CA LEU A 101 -7.36 0.54 -9.24
C LEU A 101 -7.34 1.84 -10.05
N THR A 102 -6.28 2.09 -10.83
CA THR A 102 -5.99 3.42 -11.40
C THR A 102 -6.39 3.59 -12.87
N SER A 103 -6.40 2.52 -13.67
CA SER A 103 -6.74 2.61 -15.10
C SER A 103 -8.20 2.98 -15.31
N ALA A 104 -8.50 3.85 -16.28
CA ALA A 104 -9.88 4.30 -16.54
C ALA A 104 -10.80 3.15 -16.99
N ASN A 105 -10.33 2.31 -17.91
CA ASN A 105 -11.06 1.16 -18.46
C ASN A 105 -10.17 -0.09 -18.41
N PRO A 106 -9.98 -0.67 -17.23
CA PRO A 106 -9.06 -1.80 -17.08
C PRO A 106 -9.66 -3.06 -17.70
N SER A 107 -8.84 -3.81 -18.44
CA SER A 107 -9.19 -5.11 -18.99
C SER A 107 -8.12 -6.12 -18.61
N PHE A 108 -8.56 -7.29 -18.16
CA PHE A 108 -7.69 -8.43 -17.91
C PHE A 108 -6.93 -8.80 -19.17
N GLU A 109 -7.58 -8.78 -20.34
CA GLU A 109 -6.96 -9.14 -21.61
C GLU A 109 -5.84 -8.17 -21.99
N ASN A 110 -6.09 -6.86 -21.88
CA ASN A 110 -5.08 -5.84 -22.15
C ASN A 110 -3.87 -6.01 -21.23
N PHE A 111 -4.12 -6.18 -19.92
CA PHE A 111 -3.07 -6.42 -18.95
C PHE A 111 -2.28 -7.72 -19.24
N SER A 112 -2.98 -8.80 -19.58
CA SER A 112 -2.40 -10.10 -19.92
C SER A 112 -1.46 -9.99 -21.13
N ASN A 113 -1.85 -9.21 -22.14
CA ASN A 113 -1.08 -8.96 -23.36
C ASN A 113 0.14 -8.07 -23.09
N GLU A 114 -0.03 -6.96 -22.36
CA GLU A 114 1.07 -6.04 -21.99
C GLU A 114 2.16 -6.73 -21.16
N HIS A 115 1.77 -7.65 -20.27
CA HIS A 115 2.69 -8.37 -19.39
C HIS A 115 3.10 -9.76 -19.91
N PHE A 116 2.81 -10.08 -21.18
CA PHE A 116 3.13 -11.36 -21.84
C PHE A 116 2.81 -12.60 -20.98
N THR A 117 1.73 -12.55 -20.20
CA THR A 117 1.39 -13.57 -19.20
C THR A 117 0.03 -14.14 -19.51
N SER A 118 -0.12 -15.47 -19.59
CA SER A 118 -1.42 -16.09 -19.83
C SER A 118 -2.41 -15.90 -18.69
N LYS A 119 -3.72 -15.95 -18.99
CA LYS A 119 -4.81 -15.85 -18.01
C LYS A 119 -4.70 -16.86 -16.87
N SER A 120 -4.35 -18.11 -17.17
CA SER A 120 -4.16 -19.15 -16.16
C SER A 120 -2.97 -18.85 -15.24
N THR A 121 -1.86 -18.36 -15.79
CA THR A 121 -0.67 -18.00 -15.02
C THR A 121 -0.93 -16.82 -14.10
N LEU A 122 -1.55 -15.75 -14.61
CA LEU A 122 -1.89 -14.58 -13.81
C LEU A 122 -2.88 -14.94 -12.70
N ASN A 123 -3.93 -15.71 -13.00
CA ASN A 123 -4.88 -16.16 -11.98
C ASN A 123 -4.21 -16.95 -10.84
N ARG A 124 -3.26 -17.84 -11.18
CA ARG A 124 -2.47 -18.58 -10.17
C ARG A 124 -1.63 -17.64 -9.32
N ARG A 125 -0.95 -16.65 -9.93
CA ARG A 125 -0.15 -15.66 -9.22
C ARG A 125 -1.01 -14.77 -8.30
N MET A 126 -2.21 -14.41 -8.74
CA MET A 126 -3.17 -13.60 -7.98
C MET A 126 -3.86 -14.35 -6.84
N ALA A 127 -3.71 -15.67 -6.70
CA ALA A 127 -4.47 -16.47 -5.74
C ALA A 127 -4.32 -15.99 -4.29
N LYS A 128 -3.08 -15.69 -3.87
CA LYS A 128 -2.81 -15.16 -2.53
C LYS A 128 -3.38 -13.75 -2.34
N PHE A 129 -3.28 -12.90 -3.36
CA PHE A 129 -3.86 -11.56 -3.32
C PHE A 129 -5.38 -11.60 -3.22
N ARG A 130 -6.04 -12.52 -3.91
CA ARG A 130 -7.50 -12.74 -3.77
C ARG A 130 -7.87 -13.21 -2.36
N ALA A 131 -7.08 -14.10 -1.77
CA ALA A 131 -7.29 -14.51 -0.39
C ALA A 131 -7.14 -13.32 0.57
N PHE A 132 -6.15 -12.46 0.35
CA PHE A 132 -5.96 -11.22 1.11
C PHE A 132 -7.16 -10.27 0.96
N LEU A 133 -7.67 -10.04 -0.26
CA LEU A 133 -8.84 -9.19 -0.47
C LEU A 133 -10.10 -9.68 0.25
N LYS A 134 -10.28 -11.01 0.36
CA LYS A 134 -11.43 -11.58 1.09
C LYS A 134 -11.44 -11.19 2.57
N ASN A 135 -10.28 -10.97 3.18
CA ASN A 135 -10.20 -10.51 4.58
C ASN A 135 -10.82 -9.12 4.75
N PHE A 136 -10.85 -8.31 3.68
CA PHE A 136 -11.52 -7.00 3.63
C PHE A 136 -12.98 -7.05 3.14
N GLY A 137 -13.52 -8.26 2.93
CA GLY A 137 -14.81 -8.44 2.25
C GLY A 137 -14.78 -8.08 0.76
N LEU A 138 -13.59 -8.00 0.15
CA LEU A 138 -13.40 -7.55 -1.23
C LEU A 138 -13.15 -8.70 -2.20
N LYS A 139 -13.40 -8.45 -3.48
CA LYS A 139 -13.13 -9.36 -4.59
C LYS A 139 -12.47 -8.59 -5.72
N ILE A 140 -11.77 -9.31 -6.61
CA ILE A 140 -11.23 -8.75 -7.84
C ILE A 140 -11.92 -9.38 -9.04
N SER A 141 -12.25 -8.55 -10.04
CA SER A 141 -12.87 -8.97 -11.28
C SER A 141 -11.91 -9.82 -12.12
N ASN A 142 -12.41 -10.96 -12.63
CA ASN A 142 -11.64 -11.83 -13.54
C ASN A 142 -11.58 -11.28 -14.98
N SER A 143 -12.39 -10.27 -15.31
CA SER A 143 -12.45 -9.66 -16.65
C SER A 143 -11.81 -8.27 -16.69
N THR A 144 -11.89 -7.50 -15.60
CA THR A 144 -11.42 -6.10 -15.57
C THR A 144 -10.29 -5.86 -14.58
N LEU A 145 -9.94 -6.82 -13.73
CA LEU A 145 -9.01 -6.63 -12.60
C LEU A 145 -9.43 -5.56 -11.58
N GLU A 146 -10.62 -4.98 -11.72
CA GLU A 146 -11.15 -4.04 -10.75
C GLU A 146 -11.48 -4.73 -9.43
N ILE A 147 -11.21 -4.03 -8.33
CA ILE A 147 -11.64 -4.44 -7.01
C ILE A 147 -13.10 -4.03 -6.82
N LYS A 148 -13.92 -4.97 -6.33
CA LYS A 148 -15.36 -4.84 -6.08
C LYS A 148 -15.67 -5.24 -4.64
N GLY A 149 -16.64 -4.58 -4.03
CA GLY A 149 -17.04 -4.77 -2.64
C GLY A 149 -17.50 -3.45 -2.02
N ASN A 150 -17.58 -3.39 -0.68
CA ASN A 150 -17.88 -2.14 0.01
C ASN A 150 -16.78 -1.11 -0.28
N GLU A 151 -17.18 0.06 -0.75
CA GLU A 151 -16.27 1.03 -1.32
C GLU A 151 -15.36 1.69 -0.25
N LYS A 152 -15.85 1.87 0.99
CA LYS A 152 -15.01 2.30 2.13
C LYS A 152 -13.88 1.28 2.38
N ASN A 153 -14.19 -0.01 2.33
CA ASN A 153 -13.20 -1.07 2.52
C ASN A 153 -12.16 -1.07 1.38
N ILE A 154 -12.57 -0.76 0.14
CA ILE A 154 -11.64 -0.59 -0.98
C ILE A 154 -10.66 0.55 -0.70
N ARG A 155 -11.14 1.70 -0.21
CA ARG A 155 -10.27 2.85 0.14
C ARG A 155 -9.27 2.50 1.25
N TRP A 156 -9.73 1.88 2.34
CA TRP A 156 -8.86 1.45 3.45
C TRP A 156 -7.84 0.39 3.03
N MET A 157 -8.27 -0.65 2.32
CA MET A 157 -7.37 -1.70 1.84
C MET A 157 -6.33 -1.13 0.87
N SER A 158 -6.76 -0.26 -0.06
CA SER A 158 -5.83 0.38 -0.99
C SER A 158 -4.82 1.25 -0.25
N TYR A 159 -5.27 2.02 0.74
CA TYR A 159 -4.39 2.82 1.59
C TYR A 159 -3.38 1.95 2.32
N TYR A 160 -3.83 0.87 2.96
CA TYR A 160 -2.96 -0.07 3.65
C TYR A 160 -1.90 -0.65 2.71
N VAL A 161 -2.29 -1.06 1.50
CA VAL A 161 -1.37 -1.61 0.50
C VAL A 161 -0.35 -0.54 0.04
N TYR A 162 -0.78 0.65 -0.38
CA TYR A 162 0.15 1.69 -0.82
C TYR A 162 1.05 2.18 0.30
N TRP A 163 0.51 2.43 1.49
CA TRP A 163 1.30 2.87 2.63
C TRP A 163 2.36 1.83 3.01
N TYR A 164 1.97 0.56 3.11
CA TYR A 164 2.89 -0.53 3.46
C TYR A 164 3.94 -0.83 2.38
N ILE A 165 3.65 -0.60 1.11
CA ILE A 165 4.61 -0.85 0.04
C ILE A 165 5.60 0.29 -0.08
N TYR A 166 5.10 1.52 -0.10
CA TYR A 166 5.92 2.70 -0.39
C TYR A 166 6.58 3.28 0.85
N HIS A 167 6.04 3.06 2.06
CA HIS A 167 6.53 3.65 3.32
C HIS A 167 6.82 5.16 3.24
N GLY A 168 6.12 5.85 2.35
CA GLY A 168 6.32 7.27 2.11
C GLY A 168 7.54 7.66 1.24
N GLN A 169 8.22 6.70 0.61
CA GLN A 169 9.46 6.96 -0.16
C GLN A 169 9.24 7.73 -1.47
N GLU A 170 8.11 7.50 -2.15
CA GLU A 170 7.76 8.16 -3.41
C GLU A 170 6.24 8.24 -3.55
N TRP A 171 5.75 9.22 -4.33
CA TRP A 171 4.33 9.38 -4.64
C TRP A 171 3.86 8.34 -5.69
N PRO A 172 2.97 7.40 -5.35
CA PRO A 172 2.67 6.25 -6.21
C PRO A 172 1.55 6.50 -7.23
N PHE A 173 0.89 7.66 -7.19
CA PHE A 173 -0.36 7.90 -7.90
C PHE A 173 -0.12 8.69 -9.20
N GLY A 174 0.07 7.99 -10.31
CA GLY A 174 0.27 8.65 -11.62
C GLY A 174 -0.94 9.46 -12.11
N LEU A 175 -2.15 9.11 -11.70
CA LEU A 175 -3.38 9.81 -12.10
C LEU A 175 -3.58 11.15 -11.35
N ILE A 176 -2.96 11.30 -10.17
CA ILE A 176 -3.19 12.44 -9.28
C ILE A 176 -1.86 13.11 -8.99
N GLN A 177 -1.71 14.38 -9.38
CA GLN A 177 -0.52 15.14 -9.02
C GLN A 177 -0.52 15.43 -7.51
N GLU A 178 0.61 15.18 -6.84
CA GLU A 178 0.75 15.40 -5.41
C GLU A 178 0.45 16.86 -5.00
N SER A 179 0.94 17.82 -5.79
CA SER A 179 0.70 19.26 -5.57
C SER A 179 -0.78 19.64 -5.56
N SER A 180 -1.61 18.94 -6.34
CA SER A 180 -3.06 19.17 -6.33
C SER A 180 -3.73 18.69 -5.05
N ILE A 181 -3.15 17.71 -4.35
CA ILE A 181 -3.59 17.31 -3.00
C ILE A 181 -3.16 18.37 -1.99
N ASP A 182 -1.93 18.89 -2.11
CA ASP A 182 -1.44 19.95 -1.23
C ASP A 182 -2.31 21.21 -1.34
N GLN A 183 -2.80 21.56 -2.54
CA GLN A 183 -3.76 22.65 -2.72
C GLN A 183 -5.10 22.39 -2.03
N ILE A 184 -5.63 21.16 -2.15
CA ILE A 184 -6.88 20.75 -1.47
C ILE A 184 -6.73 20.84 0.04
N ILE A 185 -5.59 20.46 0.60
CA ILE A 185 -5.32 20.57 2.04
C ILE A 185 -5.08 22.04 2.42
N GLY A 186 -4.33 22.79 1.63
CA GLY A 186 -3.91 24.16 1.94
C GLY A 186 -5.06 25.20 2.00
N ARG A 187 -6.20 24.91 1.37
CA ARG A 187 -7.42 25.73 1.49
C ARG A 187 -8.23 25.45 2.77
N THR A 188 -7.89 24.40 3.50
CA THR A 188 -8.56 24.00 4.75
C THR A 188 -7.82 24.58 5.96
N GLY A 189 -8.44 24.57 7.14
CA GLY A 189 -7.78 24.95 8.39
C GLY A 189 -6.87 23.85 8.97
N ILE A 190 -6.63 22.78 8.22
CA ILE A 190 -5.98 21.57 8.71
C ILE A 190 -4.46 21.76 8.79
N THR A 191 -3.92 21.52 9.99
CA THR A 191 -2.48 21.52 10.24
C THR A 191 -1.99 20.14 10.68
N PHE A 192 -0.75 19.82 10.33
CA PHE A 192 -0.10 18.56 10.68
C PHE A 192 1.22 18.83 11.39
N ASN A 193 1.32 18.39 12.65
CA ASN A 193 2.58 18.48 13.40
C ASN A 193 3.56 17.36 13.01
N ASN A 194 3.05 16.24 12.48
CA ASN A 194 3.86 15.10 12.07
C ASN A 194 3.83 14.97 10.54
N PRO A 195 4.98 15.05 9.85
CA PRO A 195 5.05 14.96 8.40
C PRO A 195 4.62 13.58 7.87
N ILE A 196 4.81 12.50 8.64
CA ILE A 196 4.37 11.15 8.26
C ILE A 196 2.84 11.10 8.21
N VAL A 197 2.17 11.67 9.22
CA VAL A 197 0.70 11.73 9.27
C VAL A 197 0.16 12.57 8.11
N HIS A 198 0.83 13.69 7.79
CA HIS A 198 0.49 14.48 6.61
C HIS A 198 0.59 13.64 5.33
N PHE A 199 1.68 12.90 5.14
CA PHE A 199 1.88 12.07 3.94
C PHE A 199 0.87 10.92 3.83
N GLN A 200 0.54 10.28 4.96
CA GLN A 200 -0.51 9.26 5.03
C GLN A 200 -1.87 9.84 4.63
N PHE A 201 -2.18 11.04 5.12
CA PHE A 201 -3.42 11.73 4.76
C PHE A 201 -3.47 12.07 3.26
N LYS A 202 -2.36 12.53 2.69
CA LYS A 202 -2.24 12.77 1.24
C LYS A 202 -2.51 11.49 0.44
N TYR A 203 -2.01 10.34 0.86
CA TYR A 203 -2.26 9.06 0.20
C TYR A 203 -3.74 8.68 0.25
N PHE A 204 -4.36 8.81 1.41
CA PHE A 204 -5.77 8.49 1.57
C PHE A 204 -6.66 9.40 0.72
N LEU A 205 -6.35 10.70 0.66
CA LEU A 205 -7.01 11.65 -0.23
C LEU A 205 -6.79 11.29 -1.71
N ALA A 206 -5.58 10.95 -2.14
CA ALA A 206 -5.33 10.56 -3.52
C ALA A 206 -6.12 9.32 -3.94
N ILE A 207 -6.19 8.31 -3.07
CA ILE A 207 -7.01 7.11 -3.29
C ILE A 207 -8.49 7.48 -3.42
N SER A 208 -9.00 8.27 -2.49
CA SER A 208 -10.36 8.80 -2.49
C SER A 208 -10.69 9.49 -3.83
N ARG A 209 -9.80 10.39 -4.29
CA ARG A 209 -9.94 11.07 -5.58
C ARG A 209 -9.92 10.13 -6.78
N ILE A 210 -9.03 9.15 -6.82
CA ILE A 210 -8.99 8.14 -7.90
C ILE A 210 -10.33 7.42 -7.98
N ARG A 211 -10.91 7.03 -6.84
CA ARG A 211 -12.21 6.35 -6.79
C ARG A 211 -13.35 7.25 -7.25
N LEU A 212 -13.37 8.52 -6.81
CA LEU A 212 -14.36 9.52 -7.26
C LEU A 212 -14.31 9.78 -8.77
N ILE A 213 -13.12 9.98 -9.34
CA ILE A 213 -12.92 10.19 -10.79
C ILE A 213 -13.46 9.00 -11.58
N LYS A 214 -13.22 7.79 -11.06
CA LYS A 214 -13.74 6.54 -11.64
C LYS A 214 -15.20 6.26 -11.31
N ARG A 215 -15.91 7.22 -10.71
CA ARG A 215 -17.33 7.15 -10.34
C ARG A 215 -17.67 6.00 -9.38
N ASN A 216 -16.71 5.60 -8.55
CA ASN A 216 -16.93 4.64 -7.47
C ASN A 216 -17.18 5.42 -6.18
N TYR A 217 -18.46 5.52 -5.81
CA TYR A 217 -18.92 6.35 -4.71
C TYR A 217 -19.21 5.51 -3.47
N ILE A 218 -19.07 6.14 -2.31
CA ILE A 218 -19.58 5.57 -1.06
C ILE A 218 -21.07 5.85 -1.05
N GLU A 219 -21.88 4.82 -1.27
CA GLU A 219 -23.34 4.92 -1.23
C GLU A 219 -23.82 5.22 0.19
N ASP A 220 -23.29 4.49 1.17
CA ASP A 220 -23.63 4.64 2.58
C ASP A 220 -22.45 4.37 3.52
N LEU A 221 -22.55 4.94 4.72
CA LEU A 221 -21.70 4.61 5.87
C LEU A 221 -22.61 4.11 6.98
N PRO A 222 -23.02 2.83 6.93
CA PRO A 222 -23.88 2.27 7.95
C PRO A 222 -23.17 2.39 9.30
N TYR A 223 -23.94 2.69 10.35
CA TYR A 223 -23.47 2.93 11.72
C TYR A 223 -22.70 4.25 11.95
N TYR A 224 -22.47 5.10 10.93
CA TYR A 224 -21.79 6.38 11.18
C TYR A 224 -22.59 7.25 12.15
N SER A 225 -23.90 7.40 11.93
CA SER A 225 -24.81 8.10 12.84
C SER A 225 -24.92 7.41 14.20
N ASP A 226 -24.82 6.08 14.25
CA ASP A 226 -24.92 5.35 15.52
C ASP A 226 -23.69 5.58 16.41
N VAL A 227 -22.52 5.78 15.79
CA VAL A 227 -21.26 6.01 16.49
C VAL A 227 -21.03 7.49 16.81
N PHE A 228 -21.36 8.39 15.87
CA PHE A 228 -21.05 9.83 15.98
C PHE A 228 -22.27 10.72 16.21
N GLY A 229 -23.49 10.18 16.16
CA GLY A 229 -24.72 10.97 16.23
C GLY A 229 -24.76 12.05 15.15
N ASP A 230 -25.08 13.27 15.57
CA ASP A 230 -25.09 14.47 14.73
C ASP A 230 -23.73 15.19 14.66
N GLN A 231 -22.65 14.58 15.19
CA GLN A 231 -21.34 15.22 15.20
C GLN A 231 -20.72 15.24 13.79
N THR A 232 -20.43 16.45 13.32
CA THR A 232 -19.59 16.64 12.13
C THR A 232 -18.13 16.40 12.51
N LEU A 233 -17.54 15.35 11.97
CA LEU A 233 -16.11 15.11 12.11
C LEU A 233 -15.41 16.02 11.10
N GLY A 234 -14.97 17.21 11.51
CA GLY A 234 -14.19 18.11 10.66
C GLY A 234 -15.00 18.89 9.64
N GLU A 235 -14.30 19.50 8.67
CA GLU A 235 -14.87 20.34 7.61
C GLU A 235 -14.89 19.60 6.26
N ASP A 236 -15.57 20.18 5.27
CA ASP A 236 -15.60 19.65 3.91
C ASP A 236 -14.27 19.88 3.20
N ILE A 237 -13.48 18.81 3.06
CA ILE A 237 -12.15 18.85 2.43
C ILE A 237 -12.27 18.71 0.91
N LEU A 238 -13.17 17.86 0.44
CA LEU A 238 -13.50 17.67 -0.96
C LEU A 238 -14.81 18.41 -1.24
N THR A 239 -14.77 19.43 -2.10
CA THR A 239 -15.90 20.32 -2.33
C THR A 239 -16.55 20.04 -3.69
N HIS A 240 -17.79 20.51 -3.87
CA HIS A 240 -18.47 20.39 -5.16
C HIS A 240 -17.79 21.19 -6.27
N GLU A 241 -17.04 22.26 -5.94
CA GLU A 241 -16.27 23.03 -6.92
C GLU A 241 -15.17 22.17 -7.57
N ASP A 242 -14.56 21.25 -6.82
CA ASP A 242 -13.55 20.32 -7.35
C ASP A 242 -14.15 19.16 -8.12
N TYR A 243 -15.37 18.77 -7.76
CA TYR A 243 -16.07 17.59 -8.27
C TYR A 243 -17.51 17.91 -8.68
N PRO A 244 -17.71 18.76 -9.71
CA PRO A 244 -19.05 19.20 -10.11
C PRO A 244 -19.94 18.06 -10.64
N ILE A 245 -19.33 16.94 -11.05
CA ILE A 245 -20.04 15.77 -11.58
C ILE A 245 -20.40 14.77 -10.45
N VAL A 246 -19.74 14.85 -9.29
CA VAL A 246 -19.97 13.90 -8.19
C VAL A 246 -21.23 14.34 -7.41
N PRO A 247 -22.18 13.42 -7.12
CA PRO A 247 -23.35 13.73 -6.31
C PRO A 247 -22.98 14.29 -4.93
N VAL A 248 -23.71 15.30 -4.45
CA VAL A 248 -23.46 15.95 -3.15
C VAL A 248 -23.47 14.95 -2.00
N SER A 249 -24.40 13.99 -2.00
CA SER A 249 -24.46 12.94 -0.98
C SER A 249 -23.23 12.03 -0.98
N ALA A 250 -22.66 11.75 -2.16
CA ALA A 250 -21.42 10.98 -2.28
C ALA A 250 -20.21 11.77 -1.77
N LEU A 251 -20.15 13.08 -2.02
CA LEU A 251 -19.11 13.96 -1.46
C LEU A 251 -19.21 14.07 0.06
N ASP A 252 -20.41 14.18 0.62
CA ASP A 252 -20.62 14.18 2.07
C ASP A 252 -20.12 12.87 2.72
N ASN A 253 -20.50 11.71 2.16
CA ASN A 253 -19.97 10.42 2.62
C ASN A 253 -18.44 10.32 2.47
N GLU A 254 -17.87 10.91 1.42
CA GLU A 254 -16.43 10.96 1.24
C GLU A 254 -15.75 11.79 2.33
N ASN A 255 -16.25 13.00 2.60
CA ASN A 255 -15.72 13.89 3.64
C ASN A 255 -15.85 13.26 5.03
N LYS A 256 -16.96 12.57 5.32
CA LYS A 256 -17.11 11.77 6.55
C LYS A 256 -16.00 10.72 6.69
N LEU A 257 -15.73 9.96 5.63
CA LEU A 257 -14.68 8.94 5.66
C LEU A 257 -13.27 9.55 5.78
N VAL A 258 -12.99 10.60 5.02
CA VAL A 258 -11.68 11.28 5.03
C VAL A 258 -11.40 11.88 6.40
N ASN A 259 -12.38 12.55 7.00
CA ASN A 259 -12.23 13.11 8.34
C ASN A 259 -12.15 12.03 9.42
N LEU A 260 -12.90 10.93 9.27
CA LEU A 260 -12.74 9.76 10.14
C LEU A 260 -11.32 9.22 10.06
N PHE A 261 -10.78 9.05 8.84
CA PHE A 261 -9.39 8.64 8.64
C PHE A 261 -8.43 9.64 9.29
N ARG A 262 -8.62 10.94 9.15
CA ARG A 262 -7.77 11.95 9.78
C ARG A 262 -7.77 11.85 11.31
N LYS A 263 -8.95 11.68 11.93
CA LYS A 263 -9.12 11.64 13.40
C LYS A 263 -8.65 10.33 14.01
N THR A 264 -8.92 9.20 13.34
CA THR A 264 -8.55 7.86 13.82
C THR A 264 -7.15 7.45 13.41
N ALA A 265 -6.68 8.05 12.31
CA ALA A 265 -5.36 7.92 11.72
C ALA A 265 -4.31 7.76 12.81
N PHE A 266 -4.07 8.84 13.56
CA PHE A 266 -2.94 8.92 14.48
C PHE A 266 -3.15 10.04 15.52
N GLN A 267 -3.88 9.78 16.61
CA GLN A 267 -3.58 10.45 17.88
C GLN A 267 -2.40 9.70 18.52
N PRO A 268 -1.30 10.37 18.92
CA PRO A 268 -0.29 9.74 19.77
C PRO A 268 -0.99 9.15 21.00
N SER A 269 -0.52 8.00 21.51
CA SER A 269 -1.09 7.35 22.71
C SER A 269 -1.32 8.32 23.86
N ASP A 270 -0.48 9.34 23.96
CA ASP A 270 -0.46 10.29 25.07
C ASP A 270 -1.55 11.38 24.95
N LYS A 271 -2.14 11.57 23.76
CA LYS A 271 -3.27 12.50 23.51
C LYS A 271 -4.57 11.81 23.11
N ALA A 272 -4.52 10.52 22.83
CA ALA A 272 -5.71 9.70 22.53
C ALA A 272 -6.75 9.70 23.67
N PHE A 273 -6.33 10.09 24.88
CA PHE A 273 -7.16 10.14 26.08
C PHE A 273 -7.51 11.56 26.56
N GLU A 274 -6.97 12.63 25.95
CA GLU A 274 -7.25 14.02 26.37
C GLU A 274 -8.58 14.55 25.82
N GLU A 275 -8.96 14.11 24.61
CA GLU A 275 -10.29 14.29 24.06
C GLU A 275 -10.81 12.90 23.66
N PRO A 276 -11.39 12.12 24.59
CA PRO A 276 -12.07 10.91 24.19
C PRO A 276 -13.11 11.31 23.15
N ILE A 277 -13.03 10.74 21.94
CA ILE A 277 -14.21 10.59 21.10
C ILE A 277 -15.23 9.97 22.07
N ASN A 278 -16.23 10.75 22.46
CA ASN A 278 -17.10 10.46 23.59
C ASN A 278 -18.05 9.31 23.21
N ALA A 279 -17.47 8.13 23.06
CA ALA A 279 -18.11 6.87 22.82
C ALA A 279 -18.24 6.25 24.21
N ASN A 280 -19.42 6.45 24.83
CA ASN A 280 -19.76 5.91 26.13
C ASN A 280 -19.24 4.46 26.25
N ALA A 281 -18.26 4.32 27.14
CA ALA A 281 -17.47 3.13 27.34
C ALA A 281 -18.37 2.00 27.89
N GLU A 282 -18.44 0.91 27.13
CA GLU A 282 -18.46 -0.50 27.57
C GLU A 282 -19.06 -1.40 26.46
N SER A 283 -19.92 -0.89 25.59
CA SER A 283 -20.46 -1.64 24.44
C SER A 283 -19.58 -1.53 23.17
N THR A 284 -18.79 -0.47 23.06
CA THR A 284 -18.05 -0.07 21.84
C THR A 284 -16.72 -0.77 21.60
N LEU A 285 -16.11 -1.44 22.59
CA LEU A 285 -14.94 -2.29 22.33
C LEU A 285 -15.31 -3.52 21.49
N SER A 286 -16.56 -3.97 21.55
CA SER A 286 -17.11 -4.97 20.64
C SER A 286 -17.34 -4.37 19.24
N SER A 287 -17.88 -3.15 19.17
CA SER A 287 -18.26 -2.46 17.92
C SER A 287 -17.06 -1.91 17.12
N MET A 288 -16.00 -1.43 17.78
CA MET A 288 -14.75 -1.00 17.14
C MET A 288 -13.97 -2.20 16.56
N ARG A 289 -14.05 -3.37 17.20
CA ARG A 289 -13.56 -4.61 16.58
C ARG A 289 -14.34 -4.94 15.31
N SER A 290 -15.63 -4.63 15.23
CA SER A 290 -16.43 -4.77 14.00
C SER A 290 -16.07 -3.73 12.93
N PHE A 291 -15.65 -2.52 13.34
CA PHE A 291 -15.26 -1.43 12.42
C PHE A 291 -13.86 -1.57 11.83
N ILE A 292 -12.95 -2.25 12.53
CA ILE A 292 -11.54 -2.43 12.15
C ILE A 292 -11.25 -3.85 11.62
N THR A 293 -12.14 -4.83 11.84
CA THR A 293 -11.94 -6.24 11.44
C THR A 293 -12.86 -6.74 10.31
N LEU A 294 -13.22 -5.87 9.37
CA LEU A 294 -13.71 -6.27 8.04
C LEU A 294 -13.03 -5.40 6.99
#